data_AF-A0A8H8DMI8-F1
#
_entry.id   AF-A0A8H8DMI8-F1
#
_cell.length_a   1.000
_cell.length_b   1.000
_cell.length_c   1.000
_cell.angle_alpha   90.00
_cell.angle_beta   90.00
_cell.angle_gamma   90.00
#
_symmetry.space_group_name_H-M   'P 1'
#
loop_
_entity.id
_entity.type
_entity.pdbx_description
1 polymer ?
#
loop_
_entity_poly.entity_id
_entity_poly.type
_entity_poly.pdbx_seq_one_letter_code
_entity_poly.pdbx_strand_id
1 'polypeptide(L)'
;MSPPQVIVIGGGLSGLSAAHTVIEHGGNVVVIDKVAFFGGNSTKATSGINGALTRTQIALNIPDSVEAFEADTTRSARDLARPDLIKVLTGQSASAVEWLQDKFKLDLSLVARLGGHSFPRTHRGKERFPGMTITYALMERYEELAKANPGRIRAITKARATRLLTDQATGAVTGVEYEQGGVKKQEYGAVILATGGYAADFTENSLIKKHRPELVHLPTTNAEGTTGDGHKMAMAIGAKATHLEKIQVHPTGLVDPADPESKVKFLAAEALRGVGGILLNGEGSRFCDELGHRDYVTGEIWKTKLPVRLVLNSKASSSIIWHCKDLTRSLSMQHYKGRGLMKIFKHGNDLAKEIGVPPSKLKETFDKYNDVARSNKDPFGKKFFDAVPYTMDDEFYVALMTPVLHY
;
A
#
# COMPACT_ATOMS: atom_id res chain seq x y z
N MET A 1 7.91 18.08 -37.35
CA MET A 1 8.24 18.61 -36.01
C MET A 1 8.60 17.43 -35.12
N SER A 2 9.59 17.55 -34.22
CA SER A 2 9.85 16.50 -33.22
C SER A 2 8.59 16.29 -32.37
N PRO A 3 8.23 15.05 -31.99
CA PRO A 3 7.09 14.81 -31.11
C PRO A 3 7.22 15.64 -29.81
N PRO A 4 6.10 16.13 -29.24
CA PRO A 4 6.15 16.88 -27.98
C PRO A 4 6.79 16.04 -26.87
N GLN A 5 7.68 16.65 -26.07
CA GLN A 5 8.30 16.04 -24.90
C GLN A 5 7.39 16.18 -23.68
N VAL A 6 7.19 15.06 -22.98
CA VAL A 6 6.54 15.01 -21.67
C VAL A 6 7.59 14.67 -20.61
N ILE A 7 7.60 15.45 -19.53
CA ILE A 7 8.48 15.28 -18.37
C ILE A 7 7.64 14.66 -17.26
N VAL A 8 7.99 13.46 -16.83
CA VAL A 8 7.36 12.78 -15.70
C VAL A 8 8.28 12.87 -14.49
N ILE A 9 7.79 13.42 -13.38
CA ILE A 9 8.56 13.56 -12.15
C ILE A 9 8.12 12.48 -11.15
N GLY A 10 9.01 11.51 -10.91
CA GLY A 10 8.81 10.35 -10.05
C GLY A 10 8.62 9.06 -10.85
N GLY A 11 9.51 8.08 -10.66
CA GLY A 11 9.47 6.76 -11.28
C GLY A 11 8.70 5.72 -10.45
N GLY A 12 7.65 6.12 -9.73
CA GLY A 12 6.72 5.17 -9.09
C GLY A 12 5.73 4.57 -10.08
N LEU A 13 4.78 3.76 -9.60
CA LEU A 13 3.74 3.14 -10.45
C LEU A 13 2.99 4.16 -11.32
N SER A 14 2.57 5.29 -10.73
CA SER A 14 1.86 6.35 -11.46
C SER A 14 2.72 6.96 -12.58
N GLY A 15 3.98 7.30 -12.28
CA GLY A 15 4.87 7.93 -13.25
C GLY A 15 5.29 6.98 -14.37
N LEU A 16 5.63 5.74 -14.05
CA LEU A 16 5.94 4.73 -15.07
C LEU A 16 4.71 4.41 -15.94
N SER A 17 3.51 4.35 -15.35
CA SER A 17 2.27 4.17 -16.12
C SER A 17 2.05 5.34 -17.09
N ALA A 18 2.17 6.58 -16.61
CA ALA A 18 2.07 7.77 -17.44
C ALA A 18 3.11 7.77 -18.57
N ALA A 19 4.36 7.39 -18.26
CA ALA A 19 5.43 7.32 -19.24
C ALA A 19 5.16 6.28 -20.33
N HIS A 20 4.68 5.09 -19.96
CA HIS A 20 4.27 4.06 -20.93
C HIS A 20 3.10 4.54 -21.79
N THR A 21 2.09 5.19 -21.22
CA THR A 21 0.99 5.76 -22.00
C THR A 21 1.49 6.80 -23.01
N VAL A 22 2.43 7.69 -22.64
CA VAL A 22 3.05 8.63 -23.59
C VAL A 22 3.77 7.90 -24.72
N ILE A 23 4.50 6.83 -24.39
CA ILE A 23 5.22 6.01 -25.38
C ILE A 23 4.25 5.33 -26.35
N GLU A 24 3.17 4.73 -25.83
CA GLU A 24 2.14 4.05 -26.62
C GLU A 24 1.44 5.02 -27.60
N HIS A 25 1.36 6.30 -27.27
CA HIS A 25 0.78 7.35 -28.12
C HIS A 25 1.79 8.07 -29.02
N GLY A 26 3.03 7.58 -29.12
CA GLY A 26 4.03 8.16 -30.05
C GLY A 26 4.81 9.36 -29.50
N GLY A 27 4.59 9.77 -28.24
CA GLY A 27 5.26 10.92 -27.63
C GLY A 27 6.71 10.66 -27.20
N ASN A 28 7.47 11.73 -26.94
CA ASN A 28 8.78 11.69 -26.32
C ASN A 28 8.63 11.83 -24.79
N VAL A 29 9.38 11.07 -24.01
CA VAL A 29 9.26 11.09 -22.55
C VAL A 29 10.61 11.08 -21.84
N VAL A 30 10.70 11.86 -20.78
CA VAL A 30 11.78 11.79 -19.79
C VAL A 30 11.19 11.56 -18.40
N VAL A 31 11.64 10.49 -17.73
CA VAL A 31 11.30 10.22 -16.33
C VAL A 31 12.46 10.70 -15.45
N ILE A 32 12.18 11.63 -14.55
CA ILE A 32 13.14 12.18 -13.59
C ILE A 32 12.79 11.64 -12.21
N ASP A 33 13.74 11.01 -11.53
CA ASP A 33 13.57 10.54 -10.15
C ASP A 33 14.77 10.96 -9.27
N LYS A 34 14.46 11.38 -8.05
CA LYS A 34 15.47 11.84 -7.10
C LYS A 34 16.27 10.71 -6.49
N VAL A 35 15.75 9.48 -6.48
CA VAL A 35 16.49 8.30 -5.99
C VAL A 35 17.21 7.56 -7.12
N ALA A 36 18.07 6.61 -6.76
CA ALA A 36 18.90 5.88 -7.70
C ALA A 36 18.14 4.83 -8.53
N PHE A 37 17.01 4.34 -8.02
CA PHE A 37 16.22 3.30 -8.65
C PHE A 37 14.75 3.69 -8.62
N PHE A 38 14.04 3.44 -9.71
CA PHE A 38 12.61 3.64 -9.79
C PHE A 38 11.85 2.73 -8.80
N GLY A 39 10.62 3.13 -8.48
CA GLY A 39 9.67 2.30 -7.75
C GLY A 39 8.96 3.00 -6.60
N GLY A 40 9.68 3.84 -5.83
CA GLY A 40 9.12 4.58 -4.69
C GLY A 40 8.37 3.67 -3.70
N ASN A 41 7.23 4.13 -3.17
CA ASN A 41 6.38 3.30 -2.30
C ASN A 41 5.61 2.22 -3.06
N SER A 42 5.48 2.32 -4.39
CA SER A 42 4.71 1.36 -5.18
C SER A 42 5.28 -0.05 -5.09
N THR A 43 6.61 -0.19 -5.03
CA THR A 43 7.29 -1.49 -4.85
C THR A 43 7.04 -2.10 -3.47
N LYS A 44 6.63 -1.29 -2.49
CA LYS A 44 6.30 -1.74 -1.12
C LYS A 44 4.84 -2.16 -0.97
N ALA A 45 3.99 -1.97 -1.97
CA ALA A 45 2.58 -2.35 -1.86
C ALA A 45 2.42 -3.88 -1.82
N THR A 46 1.77 -4.37 -0.76
CA THR A 46 1.76 -5.79 -0.42
C THR A 46 0.45 -6.52 -0.74
N SER A 47 -0.66 -5.80 -0.89
CA SER A 47 -1.98 -6.44 -0.97
C SER A 47 -2.45 -6.69 -2.42
N GLY A 48 -2.36 -5.69 -3.29
CA GLY A 48 -2.79 -5.81 -4.69
C GLY A 48 -3.32 -4.49 -5.27
N ILE A 49 -3.95 -4.60 -6.44
CA ILE A 49 -4.62 -3.50 -7.15
C ILE A 49 -6.13 -3.76 -7.20
N ASN A 50 -6.95 -2.75 -6.91
CA ASN A 50 -8.40 -2.92 -6.95
C ASN A 50 -8.92 -2.81 -8.39
N GLY A 51 -9.79 -3.74 -8.79
CA GLY A 51 -10.49 -3.74 -10.07
C GLY A 51 -11.88 -4.33 -9.92
N ALA A 52 -12.89 -3.71 -10.51
CA ALA A 52 -14.26 -4.23 -10.53
C ALA A 52 -14.66 -4.61 -11.95
N LEU A 53 -15.48 -5.67 -12.08
CA LEU A 53 -15.92 -6.24 -13.35
C LEU A 53 -14.75 -6.67 -14.27
N THR A 54 -13.67 -7.19 -13.68
CA THR A 54 -12.51 -7.66 -14.47
C THR A 54 -12.75 -9.05 -15.05
N ARG A 55 -12.05 -9.42 -16.14
CA ARG A 55 -12.03 -10.80 -16.66
C ARG A 55 -11.74 -11.85 -15.57
N THR A 56 -10.82 -11.54 -14.65
CA THR A 56 -10.49 -12.43 -13.52
C THR A 56 -11.68 -12.61 -12.56
N GLN A 57 -12.39 -11.53 -12.19
CA GLN A 57 -13.55 -11.64 -11.31
C GLN A 57 -14.68 -12.46 -11.94
N ILE A 58 -14.91 -12.27 -13.24
CA ILE A 58 -15.91 -13.04 -14.01
C ILE A 58 -15.54 -14.54 -14.00
N ALA A 59 -14.29 -14.88 -14.28
CA ALA A 59 -13.82 -16.28 -14.27
C ALA A 59 -13.94 -16.96 -12.90
N LEU A 60 -13.87 -16.17 -11.82
CA LEU A 60 -14.05 -16.65 -10.43
C LEU A 60 -15.50 -16.60 -9.94
N ASN A 61 -16.46 -16.24 -10.81
CA ASN A 61 -17.87 -16.04 -10.46
C ASN A 61 -18.07 -15.05 -9.30
N ILE A 62 -17.24 -14.01 -9.22
CA ILE A 62 -17.36 -12.94 -8.21
C ILE A 62 -18.39 -11.92 -8.72
N PRO A 63 -19.53 -11.71 -8.03
CA PRO A 63 -20.60 -10.83 -8.50
C PRO A 63 -20.36 -9.36 -8.12
N ASP A 64 -19.15 -8.84 -8.38
CA ASP A 64 -18.81 -7.43 -8.15
C ASP A 64 -19.27 -6.56 -9.34
N SER A 65 -19.39 -5.25 -9.11
CA SER A 65 -19.76 -4.29 -10.16
C SER A 65 -19.06 -2.94 -9.96
N VAL A 66 -19.03 -2.12 -11.01
CA VAL A 66 -18.48 -0.76 -10.92
C VAL A 66 -19.27 0.07 -9.92
N GLU A 67 -20.60 -0.08 -9.89
CA GLU A 67 -21.50 0.61 -8.97
C GLU A 67 -21.25 0.19 -7.51
N ALA A 68 -21.00 -1.10 -7.27
CA ALA A 68 -20.65 -1.59 -5.93
C ALA A 68 -19.31 -1.01 -5.47
N PHE A 69 -18.32 -0.95 -6.36
CA PHE A 69 -17.01 -0.37 -6.03
C PHE A 69 -17.10 1.16 -5.83
N GLU A 70 -17.91 1.86 -6.63
CA GLU A 70 -18.19 3.29 -6.46
C GLU A 70 -18.91 3.58 -5.13
N ALA A 71 -19.89 2.75 -4.77
CA ALA A 71 -20.60 2.88 -3.50
C ALA A 71 -19.69 2.64 -2.29
N ASP A 72 -18.82 1.63 -2.35
CA ASP A 72 -17.82 1.37 -1.30
C ASP A 72 -16.83 2.53 -1.16
N THR A 73 -16.36 3.07 -2.30
CA THR A 73 -15.40 4.19 -2.33
C THR A 73 -16.02 5.47 -1.80
N THR A 74 -17.26 5.78 -2.21
CA THR A 74 -18.02 6.94 -1.75
C THR A 74 -18.30 6.86 -0.26
N ARG A 75 -18.74 5.69 0.23
CA ARG A 75 -18.96 5.43 1.66
C ARG A 75 -17.68 5.59 2.48
N SER A 76 -16.54 5.15 1.95
CA SER A 76 -15.23 5.31 2.59
C SER A 76 -14.78 6.78 2.62
N ALA A 77 -15.03 7.54 1.55
CA ALA A 77 -14.67 8.95 1.44
C ALA A 77 -15.56 9.88 2.29
N ARG A 78 -16.77 9.43 2.67
CA ARG A 78 -17.74 10.19 3.47
C ARG A 78 -18.04 11.55 2.83
N ASP A 79 -17.93 12.63 3.60
CA ASP A 79 -18.13 14.02 3.19
C ASP A 79 -17.06 14.54 2.22
N LEU A 80 -15.96 13.80 2.02
CA LEU A 80 -14.84 14.17 1.13
C LEU A 80 -14.93 13.52 -0.25
N ALA A 81 -16.04 12.85 -0.55
CA ALA A 81 -16.23 12.16 -1.82
C ALA A 81 -16.11 13.14 -3.00
N ARG A 82 -15.40 12.70 -4.04
CA ARG A 82 -15.24 13.40 -5.31
C ARG A 82 -15.80 12.53 -6.43
N PRO A 83 -17.11 12.62 -6.71
CA PRO A 83 -17.78 11.70 -7.65
C PRO A 83 -17.13 11.67 -9.02
N ASP A 84 -16.63 12.82 -9.49
CA ASP A 84 -15.89 12.96 -10.74
C ASP A 84 -14.63 12.09 -10.78
N LEU A 85 -13.83 12.08 -9.71
CA LEU A 85 -12.61 11.28 -9.61
C LEU A 85 -12.89 9.81 -9.28
N ILE A 86 -13.89 9.56 -8.42
CA ILE A 86 -14.30 8.20 -8.04
C ILE A 86 -14.80 7.46 -9.27
N LYS A 87 -15.64 8.09 -10.10
CA LYS A 87 -16.17 7.50 -11.34
C LYS A 87 -15.06 7.12 -12.33
N VAL A 88 -14.01 7.95 -12.44
CA VAL A 88 -12.83 7.60 -13.25
C VAL A 88 -12.09 6.42 -12.64
N LEU A 89 -11.83 6.45 -11.33
CA LEU A 89 -11.12 5.37 -10.62
C LEU A 89 -11.82 4.02 -10.79
N THR A 90 -13.13 3.96 -10.51
CA THR A 90 -13.89 2.70 -10.51
C THR A 90 -14.21 2.26 -11.93
N GLY A 91 -14.64 3.19 -12.80
CA GLY A 91 -15.01 2.91 -14.19
C GLY A 91 -13.84 2.50 -15.08
N GLN A 92 -12.61 2.93 -14.79
CA GLN A 92 -11.40 2.54 -15.54
C GLN A 92 -10.60 1.41 -14.87
N SER A 93 -11.08 0.89 -13.73
CA SER A 93 -10.31 -0.06 -12.91
C SER A 93 -10.05 -1.39 -13.62
N ALA A 94 -11.03 -1.95 -14.34
CA ALA A 94 -10.84 -3.17 -15.13
C ALA A 94 -9.83 -2.98 -16.25
N SER A 95 -9.95 -1.88 -17.00
CA SER A 95 -9.00 -1.56 -18.09
C SER A 95 -7.58 -1.42 -17.56
N ALA A 96 -7.38 -0.83 -16.39
CA ALA A 96 -6.06 -0.72 -15.76
C ALA A 96 -5.48 -2.10 -15.37
N VAL A 97 -6.30 -2.97 -14.74
CA VAL A 97 -5.89 -4.35 -14.41
C VAL A 97 -5.55 -5.14 -15.67
N GLU A 98 -6.38 -5.04 -16.70
CA GLU A 98 -6.20 -5.78 -17.95
C GLU A 98 -5.04 -5.25 -18.78
N TRP A 99 -4.77 -3.94 -18.77
CA TRP A 99 -3.57 -3.36 -19.37
C TRP A 99 -2.30 -3.94 -18.74
N LEU A 100 -2.26 -4.09 -17.41
CA LEU A 100 -1.15 -4.74 -16.71
C LEU A 100 -1.00 -6.22 -17.12
N GLN A 101 -2.10 -6.96 -17.21
CA GLN A 101 -2.09 -8.36 -17.67
C GLN A 101 -1.63 -8.48 -19.13
N ASP A 102 -2.16 -7.66 -20.03
CA ASP A 102 -1.98 -7.83 -21.47
C ASP A 102 -0.65 -7.25 -21.96
N LYS A 103 -0.24 -6.07 -21.47
CA LYS A 103 0.98 -5.38 -21.92
C LYS A 103 2.23 -5.85 -21.19
N PHE A 104 2.12 -6.15 -19.89
CA PHE A 104 3.26 -6.53 -19.05
C PHE A 104 3.25 -8.01 -18.64
N LYS A 105 2.26 -8.78 -19.12
CA LYS A 105 2.14 -10.23 -18.85
C LYS A 105 2.10 -10.55 -17.36
N LEU A 106 1.51 -9.66 -16.58
CA LEU A 106 1.43 -9.79 -15.13
C LEU A 106 0.33 -10.77 -14.72
N ASP A 107 0.66 -11.68 -13.80
CA ASP A 107 -0.33 -12.51 -13.14
C ASP A 107 -1.11 -11.68 -12.11
N LEU A 108 -2.41 -11.52 -12.35
CA LEU A 108 -3.39 -10.86 -11.48
C LEU A 108 -4.63 -11.74 -11.30
N SER A 109 -4.42 -13.06 -11.25
CA SER A 109 -5.47 -14.10 -11.26
C SER A 109 -6.10 -14.39 -9.89
N LEU A 110 -5.49 -13.95 -8.79
CA LEU A 110 -6.05 -14.11 -7.45
C LEU A 110 -6.76 -12.83 -7.00
N VAL A 111 -7.87 -12.99 -6.29
CA VAL A 111 -8.69 -11.86 -5.82
C VAL A 111 -8.99 -12.00 -4.33
N ALA A 112 -8.69 -10.96 -3.56
CA ALA A 112 -8.96 -10.90 -2.12
C ALA A 112 -9.96 -9.80 -1.76
N ARG A 113 -10.64 -9.98 -0.62
CA ARG A 113 -11.43 -8.93 0.02
C ARG A 113 -10.58 -8.23 1.08
N LEU A 114 -10.60 -6.90 1.07
CA LEU A 114 -9.94 -6.05 2.06
C LEU A 114 -10.99 -5.23 2.84
N GLY A 115 -10.54 -4.44 3.82
CA GLY A 115 -11.42 -3.64 4.65
C GLY A 115 -12.24 -2.65 3.83
N GLY A 116 -13.52 -2.48 4.19
CA GLY A 116 -14.45 -1.58 3.48
C GLY A 116 -15.00 -2.10 2.15
N HIS A 117 -14.59 -3.29 1.69
CA HIS A 117 -15.09 -3.87 0.44
C HIS A 117 -16.35 -4.74 0.65
N SER A 118 -17.37 -4.50 -0.17
CA SER A 118 -18.55 -5.37 -0.28
C SER A 118 -18.24 -6.69 -1.01
N PHE A 119 -17.34 -6.67 -2.01
CA PHE A 119 -16.93 -7.84 -2.79
C PHE A 119 -15.39 -7.98 -2.86
N PRO A 120 -14.86 -9.21 -3.06
CA PRO A 120 -13.44 -9.38 -3.34
C PRO A 120 -13.07 -8.70 -4.66
N ARG A 121 -12.09 -7.80 -4.63
CA ARG A 121 -11.70 -7.00 -5.81
C ARG A 121 -10.24 -6.59 -5.84
N THR A 122 -9.45 -7.02 -4.86
CA THR A 122 -8.03 -6.74 -4.83
C THR A 122 -7.29 -7.83 -5.58
N HIS A 123 -6.86 -7.53 -6.79
CA HIS A 123 -6.12 -8.39 -7.70
C HIS A 123 -4.65 -8.52 -7.30
N ARG A 124 -4.16 -9.75 -7.34
CA ARG A 124 -2.76 -10.11 -7.07
C ARG A 124 -2.35 -11.36 -7.84
N GLY A 125 -1.04 -11.54 -8.00
CA GLY A 125 -0.46 -12.75 -8.57
C GLY A 125 -0.22 -13.84 -7.54
N LYS A 126 0.14 -15.03 -8.01
CA LYS A 126 0.53 -16.18 -7.17
C LYS A 126 1.93 -16.03 -6.55
N GLU A 127 2.76 -15.16 -7.12
CA GLU A 127 4.17 -14.99 -6.73
C GLU A 127 4.52 -13.53 -6.38
N ARG A 128 5.37 -13.37 -5.35
CA ARG A 128 5.93 -12.09 -4.85
C ARG A 128 4.87 -11.06 -4.38
N PHE A 129 5.35 -9.89 -3.90
CA PHE A 129 4.46 -8.79 -3.53
C PHE A 129 3.91 -8.09 -4.78
N PRO A 130 2.58 -7.91 -4.90
CA PRO A 130 1.97 -7.35 -6.11
C PRO A 130 2.55 -6.01 -6.53
N GLY A 131 2.81 -5.10 -5.58
CA GLY A 131 3.39 -3.79 -5.85
C GLY A 131 4.78 -3.87 -6.46
N MET A 132 5.63 -4.75 -5.93
CA MET A 132 6.97 -5.02 -6.47
C MET A 132 6.87 -5.60 -7.88
N THR A 133 6.06 -6.65 -8.07
CA THR A 133 5.91 -7.34 -9.36
C THR A 133 5.42 -6.39 -10.45
N ILE A 134 4.36 -5.63 -10.18
CA ILE A 134 3.81 -4.65 -11.12
C ILE A 134 4.85 -3.58 -11.44
N THR A 135 5.42 -2.95 -10.40
CA THR A 135 6.29 -1.78 -10.60
C THR A 135 7.60 -2.16 -11.28
N TYR A 136 8.16 -3.34 -10.97
CA TYR A 136 9.38 -3.83 -11.62
C TYR A 136 9.14 -4.17 -13.09
N ALA A 137 8.01 -4.81 -13.45
CA ALA A 137 7.70 -5.07 -14.85
C ALA A 137 7.60 -3.77 -15.67
N LEU A 138 6.99 -2.72 -15.09
CA LEU A 138 6.94 -1.40 -15.73
C LEU A 138 8.33 -0.75 -15.84
N MET A 139 9.15 -0.87 -14.79
CA MET A 139 10.51 -0.33 -14.74
C MET A 139 11.42 -1.00 -15.77
N GLU A 140 11.50 -2.34 -15.75
CA GLU A 140 12.30 -3.14 -16.69
C GLU A 140 11.90 -2.82 -18.12
N ARG A 141 10.60 -2.80 -18.42
CA ARG A 141 10.11 -2.45 -19.75
C ARG A 141 10.47 -1.02 -20.16
N TYR A 142 10.41 -0.07 -19.23
CA TYR A 142 10.78 1.32 -19.52
C TYR A 142 12.29 1.44 -19.82
N GLU A 143 13.13 0.77 -19.03
CA GLU A 143 14.58 0.76 -19.22
C GLU A 143 14.99 0.10 -20.53
N GLU A 144 14.35 -1.00 -20.92
CA GLU A 144 14.53 -1.62 -22.24
C GLU A 144 14.22 -0.65 -23.37
N LEU A 145 13.07 0.02 -23.29
CA LEU A 145 12.62 0.98 -24.30
C LEU A 145 13.53 2.21 -24.36
N ALA A 146 14.02 2.69 -23.22
CA ALA A 146 14.99 3.77 -23.12
C ALA A 146 16.33 3.41 -23.76
N LYS A 147 16.83 2.19 -23.53
CA LYS A 147 18.05 1.68 -24.18
C LYS A 147 17.89 1.55 -25.69
N ALA A 148 16.73 1.09 -26.14
CA ALA A 148 16.44 0.93 -27.57
C ALA A 148 16.17 2.26 -28.29
N ASN A 149 15.67 3.29 -27.58
CA ASN A 149 15.24 4.56 -28.16
C ASN A 149 15.71 5.79 -27.35
N PRO A 150 17.02 5.97 -27.13
CA PRO A 150 17.54 6.97 -26.19
C PRO A 150 17.26 8.43 -26.58
N GLY A 151 16.98 8.71 -27.86
CA GLY A 151 16.57 10.03 -28.34
C GLY A 151 15.10 10.38 -28.04
N ARG A 152 14.27 9.39 -27.69
CA ARG A 152 12.83 9.52 -27.46
C ARG A 152 12.43 9.22 -26.01
N ILE A 153 13.15 8.32 -25.35
CA ILE A 153 12.81 7.79 -24.03
C ILE A 153 14.05 7.90 -23.16
N ARG A 154 13.97 8.68 -22.08
CA ARG A 154 15.11 8.93 -21.17
C ARG A 154 14.75 8.66 -19.72
N ALA A 155 15.71 8.14 -18.97
CA ALA A 155 15.63 7.99 -17.52
C ALA A 155 16.73 8.86 -16.88
N ILE A 156 16.36 9.73 -15.94
CA ILE A 156 17.29 10.56 -15.19
C ILE A 156 17.07 10.31 -13.70
N THR A 157 17.90 9.44 -13.12
CA THR A 157 17.88 9.10 -11.68
C THR A 157 18.87 9.96 -10.89
N LYS A 158 18.78 9.91 -9.55
CA LYS A 158 19.57 10.76 -8.63
C LYS A 158 19.41 12.25 -8.95
N ALA A 159 18.24 12.62 -9.44
CA ALA A 159 17.91 13.94 -9.96
C ALA A 159 16.68 14.49 -9.26
N ARG A 160 16.88 15.44 -8.33
CA ARG A 160 15.79 16.03 -7.57
C ARG A 160 15.20 17.20 -8.33
N ALA A 161 13.96 17.09 -8.79
CA ALA A 161 13.22 18.25 -9.27
C ALA A 161 13.03 19.27 -8.12
N THR A 162 13.37 20.53 -8.38
CA THR A 162 13.38 21.60 -7.37
C THR A 162 12.39 22.71 -7.68
N ARG A 163 12.05 22.94 -8.95
CA ARG A 163 11.16 24.04 -9.36
C ARG A 163 10.46 23.75 -10.69
N LEU A 164 9.18 24.09 -10.79
CA LEU A 164 8.47 24.14 -12.06
C LEU A 164 8.82 25.44 -12.80
N LEU A 165 9.14 25.32 -14.08
CA LEU A 165 9.39 26.48 -14.95
C LEU A 165 8.05 26.95 -15.52
N THR A 166 7.80 28.25 -15.44
CA THR A 166 6.56 28.87 -15.92
C THR A 166 6.86 29.96 -16.92
N ASP A 167 6.07 30.03 -17.98
CA ASP A 167 6.02 31.19 -18.87
C ASP A 167 5.43 32.40 -18.13
N GLN A 168 6.09 33.55 -18.20
CA GLN A 168 5.69 34.74 -17.44
C GLN A 168 4.43 35.42 -18.00
N ALA A 169 4.18 35.31 -19.30
CA ALA A 169 3.05 35.97 -19.94
C ALA A 169 1.73 35.19 -19.72
N THR A 170 1.81 33.86 -19.77
CA THR A 170 0.64 32.97 -19.73
C THR A 170 0.47 32.25 -18.40
N GLY A 171 1.52 32.16 -17.58
CA GLY A 171 1.55 31.32 -16.38
C GLY A 171 1.64 29.82 -16.67
N ALA A 172 1.76 29.41 -17.93
CA ALA A 172 1.82 28.00 -18.31
C ALA A 172 3.11 27.34 -17.82
N VAL A 173 3.02 26.10 -17.33
CA VAL A 173 4.21 25.29 -16.99
C VAL A 173 4.89 24.83 -18.28
N THR A 174 6.16 25.19 -18.45
CA THR A 174 6.95 24.93 -19.66
C THR A 174 8.09 23.94 -19.44
N GLY A 175 8.32 23.52 -18.19
CA GLY A 175 9.40 22.59 -17.88
C GLY A 175 9.66 22.45 -16.39
N VAL A 176 10.83 21.90 -16.06
CA VAL A 176 11.28 21.69 -14.68
C VAL A 176 12.78 21.99 -14.55
N GLU A 177 13.15 22.61 -13.44
CA GLU A 177 14.52 22.65 -12.94
C GLU A 177 14.76 21.47 -12.00
N TYR A 178 15.87 20.77 -12.17
CA TYR A 178 16.27 19.67 -11.31
C TYR A 178 17.76 19.74 -10.98
N GLU A 179 18.13 19.17 -9.85
CA GLU A 179 19.51 19.08 -9.38
C GLU A 179 20.00 17.63 -9.47
N GLN A 180 21.16 17.41 -10.08
CA GLN A 180 21.80 16.11 -10.19
C GLN A 180 23.31 16.26 -9.99
N GLY A 181 23.86 15.57 -8.98
CA GLY A 181 25.29 15.67 -8.65
C GLY A 181 25.74 17.08 -8.25
N GLY A 182 24.88 17.85 -7.58
CA GLY A 182 25.16 19.24 -7.19
C GLY A 182 25.02 20.27 -8.31
N VAL A 183 24.63 19.84 -9.52
CA VAL A 183 24.47 20.72 -10.68
C VAL A 183 22.99 20.89 -11.01
N LYS A 184 22.57 22.16 -11.15
CA LYS A 184 21.22 22.51 -11.62
C LYS A 184 21.13 22.37 -13.14
N LYS A 185 20.06 21.74 -13.60
CA LYS A 185 19.75 21.47 -14.99
C LYS A 185 18.27 21.75 -15.24
N GLN A 186 17.88 21.85 -16.50
CA GLN A 186 16.51 22.13 -16.90
C GLN A 186 16.07 21.18 -18.00
N GLU A 187 14.80 20.78 -17.95
CA GLU A 187 14.10 20.06 -19.02
C GLU A 187 12.84 20.83 -19.40
N TYR A 188 12.52 20.87 -20.69
CA TYR A 188 11.38 21.61 -21.23
C TYR A 188 10.33 20.67 -21.83
N GLY A 189 9.06 20.98 -21.63
CA GLY A 189 7.93 20.14 -22.05
C GLY A 189 6.76 20.19 -21.07
N ALA A 190 5.70 19.47 -21.41
CA ALA A 190 4.57 19.30 -20.49
C ALA A 190 4.99 18.48 -19.28
N VAL A 191 4.62 18.88 -18.07
CA VAL A 191 5.06 18.24 -16.82
C VAL A 191 3.94 17.43 -16.18
N ILE A 192 4.21 16.17 -15.85
CA ILE A 192 3.37 15.29 -15.03
C ILE A 192 4.04 15.10 -13.67
N LEU A 193 3.37 15.53 -12.60
CA LEU A 193 3.79 15.27 -11.23
C LEU A 193 3.29 13.89 -10.77
N ALA A 194 4.20 12.94 -10.61
CA ALA A 194 3.95 11.59 -10.10
C ALA A 194 4.82 11.29 -8.86
N THR A 195 4.99 12.31 -8.00
CA THR A 195 6.03 12.35 -6.96
C THR A 195 5.70 11.61 -5.66
N GLY A 196 4.55 10.93 -5.58
CA GLY A 196 4.06 10.32 -4.34
C GLY A 196 3.66 11.35 -3.27
N GLY A 197 3.51 10.87 -2.03
CA GLY A 197 3.02 11.65 -0.89
C GLY A 197 4.12 12.33 -0.06
N TYR A 198 3.80 12.58 1.22
CA TYR A 198 4.68 13.28 2.18
C TYR A 198 4.79 12.57 3.54
N ALA A 199 4.31 11.33 3.67
CA ALA A 199 4.26 10.58 4.93
C ALA A 199 5.62 10.06 5.44
N ALA A 200 6.74 10.45 4.83
CA ALA A 200 8.10 10.25 5.36
C ALA A 200 8.83 11.58 5.66
N ASP A 201 8.14 12.72 5.54
CA ASP A 201 8.75 14.02 5.79
C ASP A 201 8.67 14.41 7.27
N PHE A 202 9.79 14.27 7.97
CA PHE A 202 9.92 14.65 9.38
C PHE A 202 10.74 15.94 9.57
N THR A 203 11.09 16.62 8.48
CA THR A 203 11.80 17.90 8.52
C THR A 203 10.94 19.03 9.08
N GLU A 204 11.53 20.15 9.46
CA GLU A 204 10.79 21.29 10.03
C GLU A 204 9.73 21.88 9.08
N ASN A 205 9.98 21.85 7.77
CA ASN A 205 9.03 22.37 6.78
C ASN A 205 8.06 21.30 6.26
N SER A 206 7.90 20.18 6.98
CA SER A 206 7.08 19.09 6.51
C SER A 206 5.59 19.42 6.51
N LEU A 207 4.89 18.86 5.53
CA LEU A 207 3.43 18.98 5.46
C LEU A 207 2.75 18.25 6.63
N ILE A 208 3.38 17.21 7.19
CA ILE A 208 2.90 16.55 8.40
C ILE A 208 2.90 17.53 9.58
N LYS A 209 4.04 18.18 9.87
CA LYS A 209 4.14 19.17 10.96
C LYS A 209 3.17 20.33 10.79
N LYS A 210 3.00 20.80 9.55
CA LYS A 210 2.09 21.92 9.25
C LYS A 210 0.61 21.57 9.47
N HIS A 211 0.19 20.38 9.07
CA HIS A 211 -1.24 20.04 8.99
C HIS A 211 -1.71 19.08 10.08
N ARG A 212 -0.84 18.22 10.61
CA ARG A 212 -1.11 17.17 11.61
C ARG A 212 0.10 16.96 12.55
N PRO A 213 0.53 18.00 13.30
CA PRO A 213 1.72 17.94 14.15
C PRO A 213 1.66 16.82 15.18
N GLU A 214 0.45 16.44 15.62
CA GLU A 214 0.25 15.37 16.59
C GLU A 214 0.62 13.98 16.05
N LEU A 215 0.73 13.78 14.72
CA LEU A 215 1.09 12.50 14.12
C LEU A 215 2.61 12.32 13.89
N VAL A 216 3.41 13.37 14.05
CA VAL A 216 4.85 13.38 13.71
C VAL A 216 5.65 12.36 14.53
N HIS A 217 5.20 12.04 15.74
CA HIS A 217 5.84 11.05 16.61
C HIS A 217 5.73 9.62 16.05
N LEU A 218 4.70 9.31 15.25
CA LEU A 218 4.49 7.97 14.71
C LEU A 218 5.61 7.56 13.73
N PRO A 219 5.98 6.28 13.67
CA PRO A 219 6.87 5.78 12.62
C PRO A 219 6.13 5.69 11.28
N THR A 220 6.87 5.47 10.19
CA THR A 220 6.33 5.42 8.81
C THR A 220 6.64 4.11 8.11
N THR A 221 5.80 3.72 7.15
CA THR A 221 6.11 2.62 6.21
C THR A 221 6.72 3.12 4.90
N ASN A 222 6.77 4.43 4.71
CA ASN A 222 7.12 5.06 3.46
C ASN A 222 8.65 5.00 3.21
N ALA A 223 9.03 5.06 1.95
CA ALA A 223 10.41 5.30 1.55
C ALA A 223 10.82 6.72 1.94
N GLU A 224 12.08 6.90 2.31
CA GLU A 224 12.67 8.17 2.74
C GLU A 224 12.41 9.31 1.72
N GLY A 225 12.34 8.99 0.42
CA GLY A 225 12.02 9.95 -0.62
C GLY A 225 10.59 10.51 -0.61
N THR A 226 9.69 10.07 0.28
CA THR A 226 8.28 10.47 0.30
C THR A 226 8.09 11.78 1.07
N THR A 227 8.60 12.88 0.50
CA THR A 227 8.79 14.16 1.21
C THR A 227 7.90 15.31 0.74
N GLY A 228 6.91 15.04 -0.10
CA GLY A 228 5.99 16.07 -0.60
C GLY A 228 6.61 17.10 -1.55
N ASP A 229 7.78 16.80 -2.15
CA ASP A 229 8.51 17.75 -3.02
C ASP A 229 7.62 18.28 -4.16
N GLY A 230 6.86 17.41 -4.85
CA GLY A 230 5.93 17.82 -5.91
C GLY A 230 4.78 18.69 -5.43
N HIS A 231 4.25 18.43 -4.23
CA HIS A 231 3.21 19.27 -3.62
C HIS A 231 3.75 20.68 -3.37
N LYS A 232 4.93 20.76 -2.74
CA LYS A 232 5.61 22.03 -2.43
C LYS A 232 5.92 22.82 -3.71
N MET A 233 6.42 22.15 -4.76
CA MET A 233 6.70 22.79 -6.06
C MET A 233 5.42 23.33 -6.73
N ALA A 234 4.33 22.56 -6.75
CA ALA A 234 3.09 23.00 -7.36
C ALA A 234 2.46 24.18 -6.58
N MET A 235 2.44 24.10 -5.25
CA MET A 235 1.92 25.17 -4.40
C MET A 235 2.73 26.47 -4.52
N ALA A 236 4.05 26.37 -4.74
CA ALA A 236 4.91 27.53 -4.93
C ALA A 236 4.57 28.35 -6.18
N ILE A 237 3.93 27.75 -7.19
CA ILE A 237 3.43 28.44 -8.39
C ILE A 237 1.92 28.72 -8.35
N GLY A 238 1.30 28.61 -7.16
CA GLY A 238 -0.10 28.95 -6.95
C GLY A 238 -1.10 27.80 -7.10
N ALA A 239 -0.64 26.54 -7.26
CA ALA A 239 -1.56 25.41 -7.28
C ALA A 239 -2.26 25.25 -5.91
N LYS A 240 -3.58 25.04 -5.94
CA LYS A 240 -4.36 24.75 -4.73
C LYS A 240 -4.16 23.28 -4.35
N ALA A 241 -3.86 23.04 -3.08
CA ALA A 241 -3.87 21.70 -2.51
C ALA A 241 -5.20 21.43 -1.80
N THR A 242 -5.63 20.18 -1.78
CA THR A 242 -6.83 19.74 -1.07
C THR A 242 -6.46 18.64 -0.07
N HIS A 243 -7.10 18.64 1.09
CA HIS A 243 -7.04 17.54 2.06
C HIS A 243 -5.62 17.21 2.58
N LEU A 244 -4.71 18.19 2.68
CA LEU A 244 -3.36 17.98 3.23
C LEU A 244 -3.36 17.60 4.72
N GLU A 245 -4.48 17.77 5.40
CA GLU A 245 -4.72 17.34 6.78
C GLU A 245 -5.25 15.89 6.89
N LYS A 246 -5.58 15.25 5.75
CA LYS A 246 -6.11 13.88 5.71
C LYS A 246 -4.96 12.88 5.51
N ILE A 247 -4.16 12.72 6.56
CA ILE A 247 -3.08 11.73 6.61
C ILE A 247 -3.62 10.42 7.16
N GLN A 248 -3.41 9.32 6.44
CA GLN A 248 -3.86 8.01 6.86
C GLN A 248 -2.79 7.30 7.72
N VAL A 249 -3.21 6.89 8.91
CA VAL A 249 -2.43 6.01 9.79
C VAL A 249 -2.88 4.57 9.57
N HIS A 250 -1.96 3.68 9.22
CA HIS A 250 -2.24 2.25 9.08
C HIS A 250 -2.10 1.56 10.44
N PRO A 251 -3.03 0.68 10.83
CA PRO A 251 -3.03 0.06 12.17
C PRO A 251 -1.93 -0.99 12.42
N THR A 252 -1.22 -1.46 11.39
CA THR A 252 -0.44 -2.70 11.44
C THR A 252 0.94 -2.54 10.79
N GLY A 253 1.74 -1.62 11.33
CA GLY A 253 3.19 -1.63 11.12
C GLY A 253 3.85 -2.68 12.01
N LEU A 254 4.72 -3.50 11.44
CA LEU A 254 5.46 -4.53 12.15
C LEU A 254 6.49 -3.90 13.06
N VAL A 255 6.44 -4.24 14.34
CA VAL A 255 7.48 -3.92 15.30
C VAL A 255 8.53 -5.02 15.23
N ASP A 256 9.75 -4.64 14.85
CA ASP A 256 10.91 -5.51 14.95
C ASP A 256 11.32 -5.63 16.43
N PRO A 257 11.30 -6.82 17.04
CA PRO A 257 11.77 -6.98 18.42
C PRO A 257 13.25 -6.57 18.61
N ALA A 258 14.07 -6.63 17.56
CA ALA A 258 15.47 -6.22 17.61
C ALA A 258 15.67 -4.70 17.44
N ASP A 259 14.70 -4.00 16.83
CA ASP A 259 14.68 -2.53 16.70
C ASP A 259 13.25 -1.97 16.88
N PRO A 260 12.71 -1.99 18.12
CA PRO A 260 11.33 -1.59 18.37
C PRO A 260 11.07 -0.11 18.10
N GLU A 261 12.11 0.73 18.16
CA GLU A 261 12.04 2.18 18.00
C GLU A 261 12.33 2.66 16.57
N SER A 262 12.65 1.74 15.65
CA SER A 262 12.88 2.08 14.24
C SER A 262 11.81 3.02 13.68
N LYS A 263 12.24 4.16 13.12
CA LYS A 263 11.31 5.14 12.54
C LYS A 263 10.65 4.62 11.26
N VAL A 264 11.26 3.63 10.60
CA VAL A 264 10.73 2.98 9.41
C VAL A 264 10.30 1.56 9.75
N LYS A 265 9.01 1.25 9.58
CA LYS A 265 8.46 -0.10 9.83
C LYS A 265 8.10 -0.79 8.53
N PHE A 266 8.17 -2.12 8.53
CA PHE A 266 7.55 -2.92 7.49
C PHE A 266 6.04 -2.95 7.69
N LEU A 267 5.27 -2.85 6.61
CA LEU A 267 3.83 -2.96 6.71
C LEU A 267 3.41 -4.43 6.77
N ALA A 268 2.59 -4.80 7.76
CA ALA A 268 1.83 -6.04 7.70
C ALA A 268 0.67 -5.86 6.73
N ALA A 269 0.63 -6.67 5.67
CA ALA A 269 -0.40 -6.56 4.63
C ALA A 269 -1.81 -6.67 5.23
N GLU A 270 -2.73 -5.81 4.80
CA GLU A 270 -4.14 -5.87 5.21
C GLU A 270 -4.79 -7.21 4.84
N ALA A 271 -4.31 -7.83 3.76
CA ALA A 271 -4.68 -9.18 3.37
C ALA A 271 -4.48 -10.23 4.48
N LEU A 272 -3.57 -10.03 5.44
CA LEU A 272 -3.41 -10.94 6.58
C LEU A 272 -4.66 -10.96 7.47
N ARG A 273 -5.27 -9.80 7.71
CA ARG A 273 -6.58 -9.71 8.40
C ARG A 273 -7.69 -10.24 7.49
N GLY A 274 -7.61 -9.92 6.20
CA GLY A 274 -8.53 -10.39 5.16
C GLY A 274 -8.69 -11.91 5.11
N VAL A 275 -7.59 -12.66 5.25
CA VAL A 275 -7.62 -14.14 5.21
C VAL A 275 -7.93 -14.80 6.55
N GLY A 276 -8.35 -14.03 7.57
CA GLY A 276 -8.80 -14.54 8.86
C GLY A 276 -7.87 -14.24 10.04
N GLY A 277 -6.79 -13.48 9.86
CA GLY A 277 -5.95 -13.02 10.97
C GLY A 277 -6.71 -12.12 11.95
N ILE A 278 -6.54 -12.39 13.25
CA ILE A 278 -7.18 -11.64 14.33
C ILE A 278 -6.19 -10.73 15.05
N LEU A 279 -6.68 -9.66 15.68
CA LEU A 279 -5.89 -8.78 16.52
C LEU A 279 -6.16 -9.06 18.00
N LEU A 280 -5.11 -9.37 18.75
CA LEU A 280 -5.18 -9.57 20.19
C LEU A 280 -4.44 -8.45 20.91
N ASN A 281 -5.01 -7.94 21.98
CA ASN A 281 -4.36 -6.98 22.87
C ASN A 281 -3.38 -7.67 23.85
N GLY A 282 -2.79 -6.89 24.76
CA GLY A 282 -1.87 -7.36 25.79
C GLY A 282 -2.45 -8.40 26.76
N GLU A 283 -3.77 -8.59 26.76
CA GLU A 283 -4.49 -9.57 27.60
C GLU A 283 -5.02 -10.76 26.79
N GLY A 284 -4.57 -10.93 25.54
CA GLY A 284 -5.00 -12.03 24.68
C GLY A 284 -6.46 -11.97 24.27
N SER A 285 -7.08 -10.78 24.31
CA SER A 285 -8.49 -10.56 23.94
C SER A 285 -8.61 -9.79 22.62
N ARG A 286 -9.63 -10.14 21.82
CA ARG A 286 -10.05 -9.31 20.68
C ARG A 286 -10.63 -7.98 21.19
N PHE A 287 -10.50 -6.94 20.39
CA PHE A 287 -10.93 -5.58 20.77
C PHE A 287 -11.57 -4.78 19.64
N CYS A 288 -11.64 -5.31 18.40
CA CYS A 288 -12.25 -4.62 17.27
C CYS A 288 -12.68 -5.62 16.18
N ASP A 289 -13.40 -5.12 15.18
CA ASP A 289 -13.52 -5.79 13.88
C ASP A 289 -12.25 -5.51 13.07
N GLU A 290 -11.46 -6.55 12.86
CA GLU A 290 -10.20 -6.48 12.13
C GLU A 290 -10.37 -6.13 10.65
N LEU A 291 -11.59 -6.16 10.09
CA LEU A 291 -11.87 -5.74 8.72
C LEU A 291 -12.51 -4.34 8.64
N GLY A 292 -12.62 -3.65 9.78
CA GLY A 292 -13.04 -2.27 9.84
C GLY A 292 -12.07 -1.32 9.12
N HIS A 293 -12.52 -0.08 8.88
CA HIS A 293 -11.68 0.94 8.26
C HIS A 293 -10.44 1.25 9.12
N ARG A 294 -9.36 1.70 8.46
CA ARG A 294 -8.06 1.91 9.12
C ARG A 294 -8.10 2.94 10.25
N ASP A 295 -8.93 3.97 10.13
CA ASP A 295 -9.15 4.97 11.18
C ASP A 295 -9.80 4.35 12.42
N TYR A 296 -10.81 3.51 12.24
CA TYR A 296 -11.45 2.75 13.32
C TYR A 296 -10.45 1.80 13.99
N VAL A 297 -9.78 0.92 13.23
CA VAL A 297 -8.87 -0.06 13.81
C VAL A 297 -7.70 0.62 14.54
N THR A 298 -7.13 1.68 13.96
CA THR A 298 -6.08 2.49 14.62
C THR A 298 -6.61 3.13 15.91
N GLY A 299 -7.82 3.69 15.88
CA GLY A 299 -8.46 4.29 17.05
C GLY A 299 -8.71 3.28 18.17
N GLU A 300 -9.08 2.04 17.85
CA GLU A 300 -9.25 0.97 18.83
C GLU A 300 -7.89 0.47 19.39
N ILE A 301 -6.83 0.49 18.58
CA ILE A 301 -5.46 0.20 19.07
C ILE A 301 -5.02 1.23 20.12
N TRP A 302 -5.35 2.51 19.95
CA TRP A 302 -4.99 3.54 20.94
C TRP A 302 -5.76 3.43 22.26
N LYS A 303 -6.90 2.74 22.29
CA LYS A 303 -7.72 2.54 23.49
C LYS A 303 -7.44 1.22 24.22
N THR A 304 -6.76 0.28 23.56
CA THR A 304 -6.55 -1.07 24.08
C THR A 304 -5.24 -1.22 24.85
N LYS A 305 -5.09 -2.35 25.55
CA LYS A 305 -3.85 -2.68 26.26
C LYS A 305 -2.78 -3.17 25.28
N LEU A 306 -1.61 -2.54 25.33
CA LEU A 306 -0.46 -2.92 24.53
C LEU A 306 0.31 -4.10 25.17
N PRO A 307 1.12 -4.85 24.39
CA PRO A 307 1.29 -4.73 22.95
C PRO A 307 0.17 -5.44 22.16
N VAL A 308 -0.16 -4.90 20.99
CA VAL A 308 -1.09 -5.54 20.03
C VAL A 308 -0.34 -6.57 19.19
N ARG A 309 -0.99 -7.71 18.97
CA ARG A 309 -0.49 -8.83 18.18
C ARG A 309 -1.45 -9.16 17.04
N LEU A 310 -0.93 -9.31 15.82
CA LEU A 310 -1.63 -10.01 14.75
C LEU A 310 -1.40 -11.51 14.93
N VAL A 311 -2.46 -12.31 14.90
CA VAL A 311 -2.42 -13.77 15.11
C VAL A 311 -3.11 -14.48 13.95
N LEU A 312 -2.34 -15.26 13.20
CA LEU A 312 -2.82 -16.13 12.13
C LEU A 312 -2.71 -17.58 12.56
N ASN A 313 -3.76 -18.37 12.36
CA ASN A 313 -3.72 -19.81 12.56
C ASN A 313 -3.16 -20.53 11.30
N SER A 314 -3.10 -21.86 11.30
CA SER A 314 -2.55 -22.61 10.16
C SER A 314 -3.35 -22.44 8.86
N LYS A 315 -4.68 -22.32 8.95
CA LYS A 315 -5.56 -22.09 7.79
C LYS A 315 -5.30 -20.73 7.15
N ALA A 316 -5.31 -19.65 7.95
CA ALA A 316 -5.06 -18.30 7.47
C ALA A 316 -3.66 -18.18 6.86
N SER A 317 -2.64 -18.66 7.59
CA SER A 317 -1.24 -18.62 7.11
C SER A 317 -1.01 -19.41 5.83
N SER A 318 -1.71 -20.52 5.61
CA SER A 318 -1.55 -21.34 4.40
C SER A 318 -2.15 -20.68 3.14
N SER A 319 -3.20 -19.86 3.30
CA SER A 319 -3.80 -19.08 2.20
C SER A 319 -2.96 -17.88 1.75
N ILE A 320 -1.96 -17.52 2.56
CA ILE A 320 -1.06 -16.38 2.34
C ILE A 320 0.38 -16.76 2.61
N ILE A 321 0.75 -17.98 2.19
CA ILE A 321 1.97 -18.69 2.61
C ILE A 321 3.25 -17.88 2.42
N TRP A 322 3.34 -17.03 1.40
CA TRP A 322 4.46 -16.13 1.16
C TRP A 322 4.69 -15.09 2.25
N HIS A 323 3.65 -14.68 2.96
CA HIS A 323 3.78 -13.76 4.08
C HIS A 323 4.13 -14.49 5.39
N CYS A 324 3.82 -15.79 5.50
CA CYS A 324 3.80 -16.49 6.79
C CYS A 324 4.79 -17.66 6.91
N LYS A 325 4.95 -18.50 5.88
CA LYS A 325 5.56 -19.83 5.96
C LYS A 325 6.78 -20.00 5.04
N ASP A 326 7.59 -20.96 5.47
CA ASP A 326 8.93 -21.32 5.00
C ASP A 326 8.84 -22.69 4.30
N LEU A 327 8.58 -22.72 2.99
CA LEU A 327 8.19 -23.96 2.31
C LEU A 327 8.98 -24.35 1.07
N THR A 328 10.06 -23.67 0.71
CA THR A 328 11.03 -24.21 -0.26
C THR A 328 12.47 -23.79 0.06
N ARG A 329 13.39 -24.77 0.05
CA ARG A 329 14.84 -24.54 0.02
C ARG A 329 15.21 -23.91 -1.32
N SER A 330 15.02 -22.61 -1.47
CA SER A 330 15.60 -21.84 -2.56
C SER A 330 15.77 -20.37 -2.16
N LEU A 331 16.91 -19.82 -2.54
CA LEU A 331 17.43 -18.52 -2.14
C LEU A 331 16.54 -17.37 -2.64
N SER A 332 15.53 -16.99 -1.87
CA SER A 332 15.08 -15.60 -1.63
C SER A 332 13.68 -15.57 -1.00
N MET A 333 13.54 -14.77 0.06
CA MET A 333 12.27 -14.27 0.65
C MET A 333 11.61 -15.08 1.78
N GLN A 334 12.34 -15.21 2.88
CA GLN A 334 11.80 -15.42 4.23
C GLN A 334 11.30 -14.09 4.83
N HIS A 335 10.22 -13.48 4.32
CA HIS A 335 10.03 -12.03 4.50
C HIS A 335 9.77 -11.57 5.95
N TYR A 336 8.73 -12.02 6.65
CA TYR A 336 8.52 -11.57 8.05
C TYR A 336 9.31 -12.43 9.04
N LYS A 337 9.20 -13.76 8.96
CA LYS A 337 9.93 -14.69 9.84
C LYS A 337 11.45 -14.57 9.70
N GLY A 338 11.99 -14.57 8.48
CA GLY A 338 13.44 -14.45 8.25
C GLY A 338 14.02 -13.07 8.55
N ARG A 339 13.17 -12.04 8.66
CA ARG A 339 13.53 -10.73 9.22
C ARG A 339 13.35 -10.65 10.73
N GLY A 340 12.91 -11.73 11.40
CA GLY A 340 12.63 -11.71 12.85
C GLY A 340 11.33 -10.98 13.25
N LEU A 341 10.51 -10.55 12.29
CA LEU A 341 9.29 -9.76 12.51
C LEU A 341 8.07 -10.61 12.88
N MET A 342 8.15 -11.94 12.74
CA MET A 342 7.04 -12.86 13.02
C MET A 342 7.56 -14.15 13.68
N LYS A 343 6.92 -14.56 14.78
CA LYS A 343 7.25 -15.75 15.56
C LYS A 343 6.19 -16.83 15.36
N ILE A 344 6.62 -18.09 15.38
CA ILE A 344 5.74 -19.25 15.24
C ILE A 344 5.62 -19.94 16.60
N PHE A 345 4.38 -20.25 16.98
CA PHE A 345 4.04 -21.04 18.17
C PHE A 345 3.38 -22.32 17.73
N LYS A 346 3.86 -23.46 18.23
CA LYS A 346 3.35 -24.78 17.79
C LYS A 346 1.96 -25.07 18.34
N HIS A 347 1.66 -24.54 19.52
CA HIS A 347 0.36 -24.67 20.17
C HIS A 347 -0.05 -23.36 20.84
N GLY A 348 -1.36 -23.21 21.06
CA GLY A 348 -1.95 -22.08 21.77
C GLY A 348 -1.43 -21.91 23.19
N ASN A 349 -0.97 -22.99 23.84
CA ASN A 349 -0.35 -22.91 25.17
C ASN A 349 0.95 -22.09 25.14
N ASP A 350 1.77 -22.24 24.10
CA ASP A 350 3.00 -21.47 23.94
C ASP A 350 2.69 -20.01 23.63
N LEU A 351 1.65 -19.76 22.82
CA LEU A 351 1.18 -18.41 22.54
C LEU A 351 0.62 -17.72 23.81
N ALA A 352 -0.17 -18.44 24.61
CA ALA A 352 -0.69 -17.91 25.88
C ALA A 352 0.46 -17.53 26.84
N LYS A 353 1.50 -18.39 26.90
CA LYS A 353 2.71 -18.11 27.67
C LYS A 353 3.46 -16.87 27.16
N GLU A 354 3.58 -16.68 25.85
CA GLU A 354 4.18 -15.47 25.26
C GLU A 354 3.38 -14.20 25.57
N ILE A 355 2.05 -14.30 25.53
CA ILE A 355 1.18 -13.16 25.84
C ILE A 355 1.27 -12.82 27.35
N GLY A 356 1.52 -13.82 28.19
CA GLY A 356 1.51 -13.67 29.65
C GLY A 356 0.14 -13.92 30.27
N VAL A 357 -0.68 -14.77 29.66
CA VAL A 357 -2.04 -15.11 30.14
C VAL A 357 -2.21 -16.62 30.36
N PRO A 358 -3.15 -17.04 31.23
CA PRO A 358 -3.48 -18.46 31.37
C PRO A 358 -3.97 -19.06 30.05
N PRO A 359 -3.64 -20.32 29.71
CA PRO A 359 -4.15 -20.98 28.50
C PRO A 359 -5.68 -20.98 28.39
N SER A 360 -6.39 -21.07 29.53
CA SER A 360 -7.85 -20.98 29.59
C SER A 360 -8.37 -19.64 29.06
N LYS A 361 -7.65 -18.54 29.28
CA LYS A 361 -8.04 -17.21 28.79
C LYS A 361 -7.95 -17.12 27.27
N LEU A 362 -6.86 -17.61 26.68
CA LEU A 362 -6.70 -17.62 25.23
C LEU A 362 -7.70 -18.57 24.56
N LYS A 363 -7.93 -19.74 25.18
CA LYS A 363 -8.95 -20.68 24.74
C LYS A 363 -10.34 -20.02 24.73
N GLU A 364 -10.70 -19.31 25.81
CA GLU A 364 -11.96 -18.57 25.89
C GLU A 364 -12.09 -17.54 24.75
N THR A 365 -11.02 -16.80 24.43
CA THR A 365 -11.02 -15.87 23.29
C THR A 365 -11.29 -16.59 21.97
N PHE A 366 -10.64 -17.73 21.73
CA PHE A 366 -10.84 -18.51 20.49
C PHE A 366 -12.23 -19.13 20.41
N ASP A 367 -12.73 -19.72 21.50
CA ASP A 367 -14.07 -20.29 21.57
C ASP A 367 -15.14 -19.22 21.27
N LYS A 368 -15.02 -18.04 21.92
CA LYS A 368 -15.89 -16.89 21.65
C LYS A 368 -15.82 -16.44 20.20
N TYR A 369 -14.62 -16.38 19.60
CA TYR A 369 -14.47 -16.01 18.19
C TYR A 369 -15.17 -17.02 17.25
N ASN A 370 -15.04 -18.31 17.55
CA ASN A 370 -15.71 -19.37 16.80
C ASN A 370 -17.24 -19.31 16.95
N ASP A 371 -17.75 -18.98 18.14
CA ASP A 371 -19.18 -18.83 18.41
C ASP A 371 -19.79 -17.63 17.66
N VAL A 372 -19.10 -16.49 17.65
CA VAL A 372 -19.57 -15.32 16.88
C VAL A 372 -19.51 -15.56 15.38
N ALA A 373 -18.52 -16.33 14.89
CA ALA A 373 -18.45 -16.72 13.48
C ALA A 373 -19.62 -17.64 13.08
N ARG A 374 -20.03 -18.57 13.95
CA ARG A 374 -21.20 -19.43 13.71
C ARG A 374 -22.52 -18.68 13.76
N SER A 375 -22.67 -17.77 14.72
CA SER A 375 -23.93 -17.03 14.96
C SER A 375 -24.06 -15.76 14.12
N ASN A 376 -22.96 -15.28 13.53
CA ASN A 376 -22.85 -14.00 12.84
C ASN A 376 -23.26 -12.79 13.70
N LYS A 377 -23.04 -12.88 15.02
CA LYS A 377 -23.36 -11.85 16.02
C LYS A 377 -22.08 -11.41 16.74
N ASP A 378 -21.18 -10.77 16.01
CA ASP A 378 -19.92 -10.28 16.59
C ASP A 378 -20.13 -8.96 17.35
N PRO A 379 -19.59 -8.84 18.57
CA PRO A 379 -19.76 -7.64 19.40
C PRO A 379 -19.12 -6.38 18.81
N PHE A 380 -18.20 -6.52 17.84
CA PHE A 380 -17.55 -5.42 17.16
C PHE A 380 -18.12 -5.16 15.76
N GLY A 381 -19.18 -5.88 15.37
CA GLY A 381 -19.85 -5.73 14.07
C GLY A 381 -19.19 -6.47 12.91
N LYS A 382 -18.22 -7.35 13.17
CA LYS A 382 -17.56 -8.17 12.14
C LYS A 382 -18.57 -9.07 11.41
N LYS A 383 -18.52 -9.08 10.07
CA LYS A 383 -19.47 -9.81 9.21
C LYS A 383 -18.86 -10.98 8.44
N PHE A 384 -17.53 -11.02 8.31
CA PHE A 384 -16.84 -12.01 7.48
C PHE A 384 -15.79 -12.72 8.32
N PHE A 385 -15.82 -14.05 8.31
CA PHE A 385 -15.01 -14.91 9.16
C PHE A 385 -14.33 -15.98 8.32
N ASP A 386 -13.12 -15.68 7.86
CA ASP A 386 -12.27 -16.66 7.19
C ASP A 386 -11.41 -17.42 8.21
N ALA A 387 -10.89 -18.58 7.78
CA ALA A 387 -9.95 -19.42 8.55
C ALA A 387 -10.41 -19.93 9.93
N VAL A 388 -11.72 -20.00 10.19
CA VAL A 388 -12.27 -20.65 11.39
C VAL A 388 -12.30 -22.20 11.28
N PRO A 389 -12.34 -22.94 12.40
CA PRO A 389 -12.21 -22.47 13.78
C PRO A 389 -10.74 -22.20 14.17
N TYR A 390 -10.56 -21.34 15.17
CA TYR A 390 -9.31 -21.20 15.92
C TYR A 390 -9.32 -22.19 17.09
N THR A 391 -8.27 -23.00 17.25
CA THR A 391 -8.19 -24.02 18.32
C THR A 391 -6.83 -23.98 19.01
N MET A 392 -6.77 -24.37 20.29
CA MET A 392 -5.52 -24.34 21.06
C MET A 392 -4.46 -25.33 20.53
N ASP A 393 -4.86 -26.34 19.76
CA ASP A 393 -3.95 -27.33 19.19
C ASP A 393 -3.32 -26.89 17.86
N ASP A 394 -3.71 -25.73 17.33
CA ASP A 394 -3.22 -25.20 16.05
C ASP A 394 -1.84 -24.51 16.18
N GLU A 395 -1.17 -24.34 15.03
CA GLU A 395 0.05 -23.54 14.88
C GLU A 395 -0.30 -22.07 14.63
N PHE A 396 0.41 -21.16 15.31
CA PHE A 396 0.15 -19.72 15.25
C PHE A 396 1.34 -18.92 14.75
N TYR A 397 1.07 -17.98 13.85
CA TYR A 397 2.01 -17.01 13.31
C TYR A 397 1.68 -15.64 13.88
N VAL A 398 2.62 -15.06 14.62
CA VAL A 398 2.34 -13.91 15.48
C VAL A 398 3.37 -12.82 15.28
N ALA A 399 2.89 -11.60 15.11
CA ALA A 399 3.73 -10.42 14.94
C ALA A 399 3.20 -9.24 15.77
N LEU A 400 4.12 -8.41 16.27
CA LEU A 400 3.80 -7.21 17.05
C LEU A 400 3.43 -6.05 16.11
N MET A 401 2.37 -5.33 16.47
CA MET A 401 1.79 -4.28 15.65
C MET A 401 1.87 -2.92 16.33
N THR A 402 2.12 -1.88 15.54
CA THR A 402 1.97 -0.48 15.96
C THR A 402 1.33 0.36 14.84
N PRO A 403 0.56 1.41 15.17
CA PRO A 403 0.10 2.37 14.18
C PRO A 403 1.25 3.13 13.51
N VAL A 404 1.14 3.36 12.19
CA VAL A 404 2.20 3.96 11.36
C VAL A 404 1.65 4.95 10.34
N LEU A 405 2.37 6.05 10.11
CA LEU A 405 2.15 6.96 8.98
C LEU A 405 2.28 6.18 7.67
N HIS A 406 1.25 6.28 6.81
CA HIS A 406 1.15 5.41 5.65
C HIS A 406 0.85 6.12 4.33
N TYR A 407 -0.18 6.97 4.27
CA TYR A 407 -0.60 7.63 3.03
C TYR A 407 -0.91 9.11 3.25
#